data_AF-A0A090X6X9-F1
#
_entry.id   AF-A0A090X6X9-F1
#
_cell.length_a   1.000
_cell.length_b   1.000
_cell.length_c   1.000
_cell.angle_alpha   90.00
_cell.angle_beta   90.00
_cell.angle_gamma   90.00
#
_symmetry.space_group_name_H-M   'P 1'
#
loop_
_entity.id
_entity.type
_entity.pdbx_description
1 polymer ?
#
loop_
_entity_poly.entity_id
_entity_poly.type
_entity_poly.pdbx_seq_one_letter_code
_entity_poly.pdbx_strand_id
1 'polypeptide(L)'
;MNLGVDFALLKGRINTSIDLYQKNTTDLLVKLPQPLTLGGGTLLTNAGEIKNSGVDLSVRSTVIDKEDFKWDANFNISYVKNEVVDISDLPNIFQSINVGTNTNAFIIEKGQPIGNFYGATYLGAWQTGENPDQVAGSAKYELDENGEIVQGVIGNGVPTTTWGD
;
A
#
# COMPACT_ATOMS: atom_id res chain seq x y z
N MET A 1 -16.09 8.81 -8.51
CA MET A 1 -17.43 8.60 -7.92
C MET A 1 -17.32 8.82 -6.43
N ASN A 2 -18.31 9.47 -5.83
CA ASN A 2 -18.41 9.64 -4.38
C ASN A 2 -19.89 9.51 -3.99
N LEU A 3 -20.16 8.81 -2.90
CA LEU A 3 -21.48 8.58 -2.33
C LEU A 3 -21.37 8.73 -0.81
N GLY A 4 -22.03 9.73 -0.26
CA GLY A 4 -22.09 10.00 1.18
C GLY A 4 -23.49 9.80 1.75
N VAL A 5 -23.58 9.34 2.99
CA VAL A 5 -24.82 9.29 3.77
C VAL A 5 -24.58 9.81 5.18
N ASP A 6 -25.42 10.76 5.59
CA ASP A 6 -25.42 11.34 6.93
C ASP A 6 -26.60 10.83 7.77
N PHE A 7 -26.32 10.53 9.04
CA PHE A 7 -27.32 10.15 10.03
C PHE A 7 -27.22 11.05 11.26
N ALA A 8 -28.36 11.55 11.71
CA ALA A 8 -28.50 12.25 12.98
C ALA A 8 -29.48 11.49 13.88
N LEU A 9 -28.98 10.93 14.97
CA LEU A 9 -29.75 10.15 15.94
C LEU A 9 -29.88 10.93 17.25
N LEU A 10 -30.88 10.56 18.07
CA LEU A 10 -31.09 11.14 19.41
C LEU A 10 -31.20 12.67 19.40
N LYS A 11 -31.99 13.23 18.48
CA LYS A 11 -32.13 14.69 18.25
C LYS A 11 -30.79 15.38 17.95
N GLY A 12 -29.91 14.70 17.21
CA GLY A 12 -28.60 15.21 16.81
C GLY A 12 -27.50 15.03 17.86
N ARG A 13 -27.74 14.26 18.93
CA ARG A 13 -26.69 13.93 19.90
C ARG A 13 -25.65 12.97 19.33
N ILE A 14 -26.02 12.11 18.38
CA ILE A 14 -25.09 11.25 17.65
C ILE A 14 -25.21 11.60 16.18
N ASN A 15 -24.12 12.06 15.59
CA ASN A 15 -24.01 12.37 14.17
C ASN A 15 -23.00 11.41 13.55
N THR A 16 -23.36 10.80 12.45
CA THR A 16 -22.51 9.85 11.74
C THR A 16 -22.51 10.17 10.25
N SER A 17 -21.32 10.26 9.65
CA SER A 17 -21.14 10.34 8.20
C SER A 17 -20.43 9.10 7.71
N ILE A 18 -20.90 8.53 6.61
CA ILE A 18 -20.22 7.46 5.86
C ILE A 18 -20.05 7.94 4.43
N ASP A 19 -18.81 7.98 3.96
CA ASP A 19 -18.44 8.42 2.63
C ASP A 19 -17.72 7.29 1.89
N LEU A 20 -18.27 6.87 0.75
CA LEU A 20 -17.67 5.90 -0.16
C LEU A 20 -17.14 6.63 -1.39
N TYR A 21 -15.91 6.35 -1.78
CA TYR A 21 -15.33 7.02 -2.94
C TYR A 21 -14.47 6.11 -3.81
N GLN A 22 -14.38 6.50 -5.08
CA GLN A 22 -13.44 5.98 -6.04
C GLN A 22 -12.92 7.13 -6.93
N LYS A 23 -11.61 7.30 -6.95
CA LYS A 23 -10.87 8.25 -7.78
C LYS A 23 -9.96 7.48 -8.73
N ASN A 24 -10.16 7.67 -10.02
CA ASN A 24 -9.23 7.21 -11.06
C ASN A 24 -8.37 8.41 -11.46
N THR A 25 -7.05 8.22 -11.49
CA THR A 25 -6.09 9.22 -11.95
C THR A 25 -5.38 8.65 -13.16
N THR A 26 -5.60 9.25 -14.32
CA THR A 26 -4.98 8.89 -15.60
C THR A 26 -3.81 9.82 -15.91
N ASP A 27 -3.06 9.51 -16.96
CA ASP A 27 -1.99 10.35 -17.50
C ASP A 27 -0.90 10.69 -16.46
N LEU A 28 -0.61 9.75 -15.56
CA LEU A 28 0.44 9.94 -14.56
C LEU A 28 1.80 9.89 -15.24
N LEU A 29 2.67 10.83 -14.83
CA LEU A 29 4.06 10.88 -15.23
C LEU A 29 4.84 9.72 -14.62
N VAL A 30 5.23 8.75 -15.43
CA VAL A 30 6.01 7.57 -15.04
C VAL A 30 7.36 7.59 -15.75
N LYS A 31 8.43 7.28 -15.01
CA LYS A 31 9.76 7.09 -15.58
C LYS A 31 9.88 5.65 -16.10
N LEU A 32 9.82 5.49 -17.42
CA LEU A 32 9.98 4.20 -18.07
C LEU A 32 11.46 3.97 -18.43
N PRO A 33 12.04 2.81 -18.10
CA PRO A 33 13.37 2.45 -18.59
C PRO A 33 13.35 2.34 -20.11
N GLN A 34 14.33 2.94 -20.78
CA GLN A 34 14.48 2.85 -22.23
C GLN A 34 15.35 1.65 -22.61
N PRO A 35 15.01 0.92 -23.70
CA PRO A 35 15.88 -0.12 -24.24
C PRO A 35 17.31 0.39 -24.47
N LEU A 36 18.30 -0.44 -24.16
CA LEU A 36 19.72 -0.12 -24.41
C LEU A 36 19.99 0.14 -25.90
N THR A 37 19.22 -0.48 -26.80
CA THR A 37 19.29 -0.25 -28.25
C THR A 37 18.96 1.19 -28.66
N LEU A 38 18.23 1.93 -27.82
CA LEU A 38 17.86 3.34 -28.04
C LEU A 38 18.74 4.32 -27.26
N GLY A 39 19.89 3.87 -26.73
CA GLY A 39 20.81 4.69 -25.93
C GLY A 39 20.59 4.59 -24.42
N GLY A 40 19.64 3.77 -23.96
CA GLY A 40 19.36 3.54 -22.54
C GLY A 40 18.78 4.76 -21.82
N GLY A 41 18.75 4.71 -20.48
CA GLY A 41 18.23 5.78 -19.64
C GLY A 41 16.75 5.60 -19.26
N THR A 42 16.08 6.70 -18.91
CA THR A 42 14.65 6.70 -18.57
C THR A 42 13.92 7.80 -19.33
N LEU A 43 12.71 7.50 -19.79
CA LEU A 43 11.81 8.44 -20.45
C LEU A 43 10.63 8.72 -19.52
N LEU A 44 10.36 9.99 -19.26
CA LEU A 44 9.17 10.41 -18.51
C LEU A 44 7.99 10.52 -19.47
N THR A 45 6.93 9.74 -19.25
CA THR A 45 5.74 9.73 -20.11
C THR A 45 4.46 9.66 -19.28
N ASN A 46 3.36 10.17 -19.84
CA ASN A 46 2.02 10.09 -19.26
C ASN A 46 1.40 8.73 -19.58
N ALA A 47 1.81 7.71 -18.86
CA ALA A 47 1.39 6.33 -19.15
C ALA A 47 0.98 5.54 -17.90
N GLY A 48 0.80 6.21 -16.76
CA GLY A 48 0.28 5.59 -15.55
C GLY A 48 -1.21 5.85 -15.35
N GLU A 49 -1.94 4.80 -14.98
CA GLU A 49 -3.29 4.90 -14.42
C GLU A 49 -3.32 4.27 -13.03
N ILE A 50 -3.86 5.02 -12.07
CA ILE A 50 -4.01 4.57 -10.69
C ILE A 50 -5.47 4.77 -10.26
N LYS A 51 -6.02 3.73 -9.64
CA LYS A 51 -7.30 3.76 -8.96
C LYS A 51 -7.08 3.84 -7.45
N ASN A 52 -7.77 4.76 -6.81
CA ASN A 52 -7.84 4.87 -5.37
C ASN A 52 -9.31 4.78 -4.95
N SER A 53 -9.62 3.89 -4.03
CA SER A 53 -10.98 3.70 -3.53
C SER A 53 -10.97 3.55 -2.03
N GLY A 54 -11.98 4.08 -1.36
CA GLY A 54 -12.01 4.04 0.08
C GLY A 54 -13.39 4.26 0.67
N VAL A 55 -13.43 4.08 1.98
CA VAL A 55 -14.56 4.41 2.83
C VAL A 55 -14.06 5.22 4.02
N ASP A 56 -14.73 6.32 4.30
CA ASP A 56 -14.50 7.14 5.48
C ASP A 56 -15.74 7.07 6.36
N LEU A 57 -15.54 6.84 7.66
CA LEU A 57 -16.58 6.88 8.68
C LEU A 57 -16.18 7.92 9.72
N SER A 58 -17.10 8.84 9.99
CA SER A 58 -16.97 9.83 11.07
C SER A 58 -18.15 9.68 12.03
N VAL A 59 -17.88 9.64 13.33
CA VAL A 59 -18.89 9.62 14.38
C VAL A 59 -18.59 10.73 15.37
N ARG A 60 -19.57 11.58 15.63
CA ARG A 60 -19.54 12.61 16.67
C ARG A 60 -20.70 12.40 17.62
N SER A 61 -20.41 12.38 18.92
CA SER A 61 -21.42 12.20 19.95
C SER A 61 -21.28 13.21 21.08
N THR A 62 -22.37 13.88 21.44
CA THR A 62 -22.49 14.58 22.73
C THR A 62 -22.98 13.57 23.76
N VAL A 63 -22.04 13.00 24.51
CA VAL A 63 -22.31 11.88 25.41
C VAL A 63 -22.93 12.36 26.72
N ILE A 64 -22.38 13.44 27.30
CA ILE A 64 -22.91 14.07 28.51
C ILE A 64 -23.12 15.55 28.24
N ASP A 65 -24.27 16.06 28.66
CA ASP A 65 -24.71 17.43 28.44
C ASP A 65 -25.57 17.82 29.64
N LYS A 66 -24.88 18.32 30.68
CA LYS A 66 -25.42 18.85 31.94
C LYS A 66 -24.82 20.25 32.15
N GLU A 67 -25.48 21.07 32.97
CA GLU A 67 -25.04 22.46 33.23
C GLU A 67 -23.57 22.53 33.72
N ASP A 68 -23.18 21.62 34.63
CA ASP A 68 -21.84 21.63 35.22
C ASP A 68 -20.82 20.73 34.49
N PHE A 69 -21.27 19.91 33.53
CA PHE A 69 -20.39 18.96 32.85
C PHE A 69 -20.90 18.59 31.45
N LYS A 70 -20.04 18.83 30.47
CA LYS A 70 -20.25 18.44 29.08
C LYS A 70 -19.11 17.55 28.60
N TRP A 71 -19.44 16.44 27.96
CA TRP A 71 -18.49 15.54 27.32
C TRP A 71 -18.93 15.21 25.91
N ASP A 72 -18.07 15.56 24.96
CA ASP A 72 -18.20 15.22 23.54
C ASP A 72 -17.11 14.20 23.17
N ALA A 73 -17.47 13.24 22.32
CA ALA A 73 -16.57 12.25 21.77
C ALA A 73 -16.61 12.34 20.25
N ASN A 74 -15.45 12.25 19.60
CA ASN A 74 -15.33 12.14 18.16
C ASN A 74 -14.53 10.88 17.84
N PHE A 75 -14.81 10.30 16.69
CA PHE A 75 -14.06 9.17 16.17
C PHE A 75 -14.13 9.21 14.65
N ASN A 76 -12.99 8.99 14.00
CA ASN A 76 -12.87 8.93 12.56
C ASN A 76 -12.05 7.70 12.19
N ILE A 77 -12.49 6.99 11.16
CA ILE A 77 -11.74 5.88 10.57
C ILE A 77 -11.86 5.95 9.06
N SER A 78 -10.72 5.76 8.40
CA SER A 78 -10.59 5.79 6.95
C SER A 78 -9.96 4.48 6.49
N TYR A 79 -10.54 3.88 5.47
CA TYR A 79 -9.94 2.77 4.73
C TYR A 79 -9.70 3.21 3.29
N VAL A 80 -8.46 3.07 2.83
CA VAL A 80 -8.02 3.46 1.50
C VAL A 80 -7.28 2.31 0.85
N LYS A 81 -7.75 1.91 -0.33
CA LYS A 81 -7.07 0.96 -1.20
C LYS A 81 -6.58 1.68 -2.44
N ASN A 82 -5.31 1.46 -2.76
CA ASN A 82 -4.71 1.91 -4.01
C ASN A 82 -4.42 0.71 -4.92
N GLU A 83 -4.57 0.91 -6.22
CA GLU A 83 -4.34 -0.10 -7.23
C GLU A 83 -3.78 0.57 -8.48
N VAL A 84 -2.70 0.01 -9.01
CA VAL A 84 -2.15 0.42 -10.29
C VAL A 84 -2.94 -0.26 -11.39
N VAL A 85 -3.69 0.52 -12.16
CA VAL A 85 -4.55 0.02 -13.24
C VAL A 85 -3.76 -0.19 -14.51
N ASP A 86 -2.81 0.71 -14.80
CA ASP A 86 -1.97 0.62 -15.99
C ASP A 86 -0.63 1.33 -15.81
N ILE A 87 0.41 0.83 -16.47
CA ILE A 87 1.76 1.42 -16.43
C ILE A 87 2.44 1.25 -17.80
N SER A 88 1.82 1.82 -18.84
CA SER A 88 2.27 1.65 -20.23
C SER A 88 2.29 0.18 -20.65
N ASP A 89 3.03 -0.13 -21.72
CA ASP A 89 3.20 -1.49 -22.25
C ASP A 89 4.11 -2.38 -21.38
N LEU A 90 4.44 -1.95 -20.14
CA LEU A 90 5.27 -2.71 -19.22
C LEU A 90 4.41 -3.43 -18.18
N PRO A 91 4.67 -4.73 -17.93
CA PRO A 91 3.96 -5.46 -16.88
C PRO A 91 4.34 -4.96 -15.48
N ASN A 92 5.57 -4.49 -15.32
CA ASN A 92 6.10 -3.95 -14.07
C ASN A 92 7.23 -2.94 -14.31
N ILE A 93 7.49 -2.12 -13.28
CA ILE A 93 8.63 -1.21 -13.21
C ILE A 93 9.35 -1.44 -11.90
N PHE A 94 10.62 -1.82 -11.99
CA PHE A 94 11.52 -1.84 -10.86
C PHE A 94 12.09 -0.45 -10.60
N GLN A 95 12.08 -0.03 -9.35
CA GLN A 95 12.77 1.18 -8.92
C GLN A 95 13.93 0.78 -8.01
N SER A 96 15.13 1.04 -8.52
CA SER A 96 16.36 0.81 -7.78
C SER A 96 16.63 1.96 -6.82
N ILE A 97 17.11 1.63 -5.63
CA ILE A 97 17.75 2.59 -4.72
C ILE A 97 19.24 2.28 -4.68
N ASN A 98 20.06 3.32 -4.59
CA ASN A 98 21.49 3.16 -4.43
C ASN A 98 21.82 3.15 -2.93
N VAL A 99 21.98 1.95 -2.37
CA VAL A 99 22.37 1.75 -0.96
C VAL A 99 23.71 1.00 -0.95
N GLY A 100 24.74 1.60 -1.58
CA GLY A 100 26.05 0.98 -1.78
C GLY A 100 26.09 -0.11 -2.87
N THR A 101 24.93 -0.66 -3.23
CA THR A 101 24.68 -1.51 -4.40
C THR A 101 23.42 -1.03 -5.10
N ASN A 102 23.34 -1.17 -6.43
CA ASN A 102 22.13 -0.88 -7.18
C ASN A 102 21.16 -2.06 -7.00
N THR A 103 20.25 -1.94 -6.04
CA THR A 103 19.28 -2.99 -5.72
C THR A 103 17.87 -2.50 -6.01
N ASN A 104 17.07 -3.33 -6.68
CA ASN A 104 15.65 -3.08 -6.88
C ASN A 104 14.93 -3.25 -5.55
N ALA A 105 14.65 -2.14 -4.86
CA ALA A 105 13.98 -2.19 -3.57
C ALA A 105 12.46 -1.97 -3.68
N PHE A 106 11.99 -1.42 -4.79
CA PHE A 106 10.57 -1.22 -5.01
C PHE A 106 10.15 -1.75 -6.37
N ILE A 107 8.89 -2.19 -6.44
CA ILE A 107 8.24 -2.63 -7.67
C ILE A 107 6.90 -1.90 -7.81
N ILE A 108 6.59 -1.46 -9.02
CA ILE A 108 5.25 -1.04 -9.41
C ILE A 108 4.73 -2.10 -10.38
N GLU A 109 3.59 -2.69 -10.09
CA GLU A 109 3.02 -3.78 -10.87
C GLU A 109 1.52 -3.57 -11.08
N LYS A 110 1.04 -3.92 -12.28
CA LYS A 110 -0.37 -3.83 -12.61
C LYS A 110 -1.22 -4.72 -11.69
N GLY A 111 -2.32 -4.17 -11.16
CA GLY A 111 -3.21 -4.83 -10.20
C GLY A 111 -2.71 -4.80 -8.75
N GLN A 112 -1.51 -4.30 -8.49
CA GLN A 112 -0.94 -4.17 -7.14
C GLN A 112 -1.01 -2.72 -6.63
N PRO A 113 -0.99 -2.50 -5.30
CA PRO A 113 -0.85 -1.16 -4.74
C PRO A 113 0.53 -0.56 -5.05
N ILE A 114 0.60 0.77 -5.14
CA ILE A 114 1.89 1.47 -5.17
C ILE A 114 2.64 1.32 -3.84
N GLY A 115 3.96 1.46 -3.87
CA GLY A 115 4.79 1.43 -2.66
C GLY A 115 5.14 0.01 -2.19
N ASN A 116 5.04 -0.97 -3.08
CA ASN A 116 5.49 -2.33 -2.81
C ASN A 116 7.02 -2.40 -2.72
N PHE A 117 7.50 -3.04 -1.66
CA PHE A 117 8.89 -3.45 -1.52
C PHE A 117 9.13 -4.74 -2.28
N TYR A 118 10.24 -4.82 -3.00
CA TYR A 118 10.65 -6.01 -3.75
C TYR A 118 11.88 -6.65 -3.11
N GLY A 119 11.85 -7.96 -2.90
CA GLY A 119 12.98 -8.68 -2.32
C GLY A 119 12.68 -10.15 -2.03
N ALA A 120 13.60 -10.80 -1.31
CA ALA A 120 13.44 -12.18 -0.87
C ALA A 120 12.60 -12.29 0.41
N THR A 121 11.64 -13.22 0.43
CA THR A 121 10.85 -13.51 1.63
C THR A 121 11.71 -14.17 2.70
N TYR A 122 11.96 -13.48 3.80
CA TYR A 122 12.71 -14.02 4.94
C TYR A 122 11.79 -14.84 5.86
N LEU A 123 12.14 -16.11 6.10
CA LEU A 123 11.37 -17.07 6.89
C LEU A 123 11.90 -17.27 8.31
N GLY A 124 12.95 -16.53 8.71
CA GLY A 124 13.61 -16.68 10.01
C GLY A 124 15.03 -17.22 9.89
N ALA A 125 15.59 -17.66 11.00
CA ALA A 125 16.91 -18.27 11.02
C ALA A 125 16.80 -19.81 11.00
N TRP A 126 17.70 -20.46 10.27
CA TRP A 126 17.82 -21.92 10.29
C TRP A 126 18.07 -22.42 11.71
N GLN A 127 17.29 -23.40 12.13
CA GLN A 127 17.45 -24.03 13.45
C GLN A 127 18.48 -25.17 13.39
N THR A 128 19.11 -25.46 14.53
CA THR A 128 20.05 -26.57 14.66
C THR A 128 19.39 -27.89 14.29
N GLY A 129 19.95 -28.60 13.30
CA GLY A 129 19.46 -29.92 12.87
C GLY A 129 18.27 -29.88 11.91
N GLU A 130 17.81 -28.69 11.49
CA GLU A 130 16.71 -28.55 10.53
C GLU A 130 17.13 -28.92 9.10
N ASN A 131 18.35 -28.55 8.70
CA ASN A 131 18.94 -28.91 7.42
C ASN A 131 20.46 -29.10 7.59
N PRO A 132 21.03 -30.26 7.23
CA PRO A 132 22.47 -30.53 7.39
C PRO A 132 23.35 -29.67 6.49
N ASP A 133 22.82 -29.13 5.40
CA ASP A 133 23.55 -28.28 4.44
C ASP A 133 23.54 -26.80 4.83
N GLN A 134 22.83 -26.42 5.90
CA GLN A 134 22.66 -25.04 6.34
C GLN A 134 23.24 -24.82 7.73
N VAL A 135 23.89 -23.66 7.91
CA VAL A 135 24.48 -23.29 9.20
C VAL A 135 23.39 -22.77 10.12
N ALA A 136 23.25 -23.35 11.30
CA ALA A 136 22.31 -22.85 12.32
C ALA A 136 22.57 -21.35 12.61
N GLY A 137 21.51 -20.55 12.58
CA GLY A 137 21.59 -19.09 12.71
C GLY A 137 21.76 -18.32 11.39
N SER A 138 21.99 -18.98 10.25
CA SER A 138 21.96 -18.31 8.94
C SER A 138 20.52 -17.97 8.52
N ALA A 139 20.38 -16.99 7.62
CA ALA A 139 19.09 -16.54 7.14
C ALA A 139 18.41 -17.60 6.26
N LYS A 140 17.15 -17.90 6.56
CA LYS A 140 16.28 -18.78 5.78
C LYS A 140 15.36 -17.94 4.90
N TYR A 141 15.30 -18.27 3.61
CA TYR A 141 14.44 -17.61 2.64
C TYR A 141 13.48 -18.61 2.00
N GLU A 142 12.40 -18.11 1.42
CA GLU A 142 11.50 -18.89 0.59
C GLU A 142 12.20 -19.32 -0.71
N LEU A 143 12.05 -20.59 -1.08
CA LEU A 143 12.68 -21.20 -2.25
C LEU A 143 11.60 -21.71 -3.22
N ASP A 144 11.88 -21.66 -4.52
CA ASP A 144 11.03 -22.22 -5.56
C ASP A 144 11.21 -23.75 -5.69
N GLU A 145 10.52 -24.38 -6.66
CA GLU A 145 10.62 -25.82 -6.94
C GLU A 145 12.05 -26.26 -7.34
N ASN A 146 12.90 -25.33 -7.78
CA ASN A 146 14.28 -25.57 -8.19
C ASN A 146 15.28 -25.31 -7.05
N GLY A 147 14.81 -24.86 -5.88
CA GLY A 147 15.66 -24.51 -4.74
C GLY A 147 16.30 -23.11 -4.82
N GLU A 148 15.82 -22.25 -5.71
CA GLU A 148 16.28 -20.86 -5.85
C GLU A 148 15.45 -19.90 -4.98
N ILE A 149 16.07 -18.82 -4.49
CA ILE A 149 15.37 -17.84 -3.64
C ILE A 149 14.28 -17.13 -4.44
N VAL A 150 13.04 -17.20 -3.94
CA VAL A 150 11.90 -16.48 -4.50
C VAL A 150 12.05 -14.99 -4.22
N GLN A 151 12.02 -14.19 -5.28
CA GLN A 151 11.95 -12.74 -5.22
C GLN A 151 10.53 -12.29 -5.52
N GLY A 152 9.98 -11.38 -4.71
CA GLY A 152 8.61 -10.94 -4.86
C GLY A 152 8.29 -9.70 -4.02
N VAL A 153 6.99 -9.39 -3.93
CA VAL A 153 6.50 -8.33 -3.05
C VAL A 153 6.59 -8.80 -1.61
N ILE A 154 7.45 -8.17 -0.81
CA ILE A 154 7.69 -8.54 0.59
C ILE A 154 6.98 -7.61 1.59
N GLY A 155 6.30 -6.58 1.10
CA GLY A 155 5.54 -5.65 1.92
C GLY A 155 5.12 -4.41 1.15
N ASN A 156 4.31 -3.57 1.80
CA ASN A 156 3.86 -2.30 1.24
C ASN A 156 4.00 -1.19 2.30
N GLY A 157 4.56 -0.04 1.89
CA GLY A 157 4.80 1.09 2.78
C GLY A 157 3.60 2.02 3.01
N VAL A 158 2.47 1.78 2.34
CA VAL A 158 1.28 2.63 2.38
C VAL A 158 0.23 1.97 3.29
N PRO A 159 -0.16 2.61 4.41
CA PRO A 159 -1.18 2.07 5.28
C PRO A 159 -2.54 2.09 4.57
N THR A 160 -3.30 1.00 4.70
CA THR A 160 -4.65 0.91 4.14
C THR A 160 -5.73 1.44 5.08
N THR A 161 -5.43 1.54 6.37
CA THR A 161 -6.39 1.96 7.40
C THR A 161 -5.75 2.97 8.32
N THR A 162 -6.44 4.08 8.55
CA THR A 162 -6.06 5.12 9.50
C THR A 162 -7.26 5.47 10.38
N TRP A 163 -7.03 5.86 11.62
CA TRP A 163 -8.10 6.24 12.54
C TRP A 163 -7.61 7.28 13.55
N GLY A 164 -8.54 7.99 14.18
CA GLY A 164 -8.27 8.98 15.23
C GLY A 164 -9.53 9.40 15.97
N ASP A 165 -9.35 9.99 17.14
CA ASP A 165 -10.40 10.43 18.08
C ASP A 165 -10.27 11.91 18.49
#